data_AF-A0AA96RX38-F1
#
_entry.id   AF-A0AA96RX38-F1
#
_cell.length_a   1.000
_cell.length_b   1.000
_cell.length_c   1.000
_cell.angle_alpha   90.00
_cell.angle_beta   90.00
_cell.angle_gamma   90.00
#
_symmetry.space_group_name_H-M   'P 1'
#
loop_
_entity.id
_entity.type
_entity.pdbx_description
1 polymer ?
#
loop_
_entity_poly.entity_id
_entity_poly.type
_entity_poly.pdbx_seq_one_letter_code
_entity_poly.pdbx_strand_id
1 'polypeptide(L)'
;MSKSSSGSSSGSSLSSAKSSGTGTEGAGDIPKRNYELSPKHGPQSGWGSPNPIPDVKTGQELLDGAYSSSKNKQLYNIYEDKLVKFQPDGEAGWHPYEVVNPAKEVPADVLRQMVNDAKISKADNKMIKNNK
;
A
#
# COMPACT_ATOMS: atom_id res chain seq x y z
N MET A 1 24.33 25.40 -52.64
CA MET A 1 25.05 24.52 -51.69
C MET A 1 24.54 24.83 -50.29
N SER A 2 24.28 23.77 -49.51
CA SER A 2 24.03 23.76 -48.05
C SER A 2 22.65 24.22 -47.56
N LYS A 3 21.98 23.61 -46.58
CA LYS A 3 21.99 22.29 -45.93
C LYS A 3 20.73 22.25 -45.05
N SER A 4 20.19 21.06 -44.87
CA SER A 4 19.04 20.65 -44.06
C SER A 4 19.17 20.99 -42.57
N SER A 5 18.04 21.12 -41.85
CA SER A 5 17.61 20.14 -40.81
C SER A 5 16.71 20.74 -39.71
N SER A 6 15.61 20.02 -39.51
CA SER A 6 14.67 19.98 -38.40
C SER A 6 15.31 19.72 -37.02
N GLY A 7 14.66 20.23 -35.97
CA GLY A 7 14.92 19.80 -34.59
C GLY A 7 14.13 20.60 -33.55
N SER A 8 12.85 20.27 -33.35
CA SER A 8 12.11 20.66 -32.16
C SER A 8 12.50 19.72 -31.02
N SER A 9 12.91 20.25 -29.87
CA SER A 9 13.06 19.47 -28.65
C SER A 9 12.55 20.28 -27.46
N SER A 10 11.50 19.68 -26.88
CA SER A 10 10.81 19.99 -25.65
C SER A 10 11.74 19.82 -24.45
N GLY A 11 11.59 20.65 -23.43
CA GLY A 11 12.32 20.53 -22.17
C GLY A 11 11.76 21.45 -21.09
N SER A 12 10.56 21.13 -20.61
CA SER A 12 9.93 21.80 -19.48
C SER A 12 10.59 21.30 -18.19
N SER A 13 11.44 22.12 -17.59
CA SER A 13 12.08 21.87 -16.31
C SER A 13 11.06 22.02 -15.18
N LEU A 14 10.58 20.91 -14.62
CA LEU A 14 9.78 20.89 -13.39
C LEU A 14 10.68 20.56 -12.20
N SER A 15 10.68 21.53 -11.29
CA SER A 15 11.35 21.64 -10.00
C SER A 15 11.07 20.48 -9.06
N SER A 16 12.12 19.76 -8.66
CA SER A 16 12.13 18.86 -7.51
C SER A 16 12.30 19.65 -6.21
N ALA A 17 11.16 19.98 -5.58
CA ALA A 17 11.14 20.47 -4.21
C ALA A 17 11.56 19.35 -3.26
N LYS A 18 12.71 19.54 -2.61
CA LYS A 18 13.23 18.72 -1.53
C LYS A 18 12.41 18.98 -0.28
N SER A 19 11.52 18.04 0.06
CA SER A 19 10.80 18.06 1.34
C SER A 19 11.70 17.49 2.42
N SER A 20 12.29 18.39 3.19
CA SER A 20 12.93 18.13 4.47
C SER A 20 11.86 17.71 5.49
N GLY A 21 12.00 16.51 6.07
CA GLY A 21 11.15 16.04 7.16
C GLY A 21 12.01 15.29 8.18
N THR A 22 12.26 15.95 9.31
CA THR A 22 12.87 15.44 10.53
C THR A 22 11.98 14.39 11.21
N GLY A 23 12.55 13.27 11.65
CA GLY A 23 11.84 12.29 12.49
C GLY A 23 12.59 10.98 12.71
N THR A 24 13.38 10.94 13.80
CA THR A 24 13.63 9.79 14.71
C THR A 24 13.91 8.39 14.15
N GLU A 25 15.20 8.03 14.26
CA GLU A 25 15.82 6.73 14.61
C GLU A 25 14.94 5.47 14.64
N GLY A 26 15.27 4.52 13.74
CA GLY A 26 14.79 3.13 13.82
C GLY A 26 14.39 2.45 12.51
N ALA A 27 14.75 2.96 11.33
CA ALA A 27 14.41 2.33 10.05
C ALA A 27 15.63 1.63 9.46
N GLY A 28 15.76 0.31 9.65
CA GLY A 28 16.51 -0.49 8.69
C GLY A 28 15.88 -0.29 7.31
N ASP A 29 16.69 -0.05 6.28
CA ASP A 29 16.29 0.24 4.90
C ASP A 29 14.99 -0.47 4.50
N ILE A 30 13.87 0.25 4.61
CA ILE A 30 12.62 -0.21 4.05
C ILE A 30 12.79 -0.07 2.53
N PRO A 31 12.76 -1.17 1.75
CA PRO A 31 12.90 -1.06 0.31
C PRO A 31 11.80 -0.12 -0.21
N LYS A 32 12.18 0.87 -1.01
CA LYS A 32 11.26 1.88 -1.54
C LYS A 32 10.07 1.20 -2.20
N ARG A 33 8.89 1.27 -1.56
CA ARG A 33 7.64 0.70 -2.06
C ARG A 33 6.87 1.79 -2.77
N ASN A 34 6.29 1.49 -3.92
CA ASN A 34 5.44 2.42 -4.65
C ASN A 34 4.00 1.92 -4.60
N TYR A 35 3.13 2.73 -4.02
CA TYR A 35 1.70 2.50 -4.05
C TYR A 35 1.14 2.82 -5.44
N GLU A 36 0.34 1.90 -5.97
CA GLU A 36 -0.35 2.10 -7.25
C GLU A 36 -1.85 1.80 -7.11
N LEU A 37 -2.67 2.75 -7.56
CA LEU A 37 -4.09 2.52 -7.75
C LEU A 37 -4.25 1.45 -8.83
N SER A 38 -4.85 0.32 -8.48
CA SER A 38 -5.06 -0.72 -9.50
C SER A 38 -6.10 -0.21 -10.53
N PRO A 39 -5.79 -0.24 -11.84
CA PRO A 39 -6.75 0.11 -12.89
C PRO A 39 -8.02 -0.77 -12.88
N LYS A 40 -7.99 -1.92 -12.18
CA LYS A 40 -9.14 -2.82 -11.97
C LYS A 40 -10.22 -2.27 -11.03
N HIS A 41 -10.00 -1.14 -10.35
CA HIS A 41 -11.00 -0.48 -9.51
C HIS A 41 -11.92 0.50 -10.27
N GLY A 42 -11.73 0.64 -11.58
CA GLY A 42 -12.60 1.47 -12.41
C GLY A 42 -13.97 0.81 -12.67
N PRO A 43 -15.08 1.59 -12.71
CA PRO A 43 -16.42 1.06 -13.00
C PRO A 43 -16.54 0.38 -14.37
N GLN A 44 -15.59 0.64 -15.28
CA GLN A 44 -15.56 0.07 -16.62
C GLN A 44 -15.15 -1.42 -16.67
N SER A 45 -14.55 -1.97 -15.60
CA SER A 45 -14.05 -3.36 -15.62
C SER A 45 -15.02 -4.39 -15.05
N GLY A 46 -16.04 -4.02 -14.26
CA GLY A 46 -17.06 -4.94 -13.73
C GLY A 46 -16.55 -6.14 -12.89
N TRP A 47 -15.23 -6.24 -12.69
CA TRP A 47 -14.52 -7.36 -12.05
C TRP A 47 -13.37 -6.79 -11.24
N GLY A 48 -13.66 -6.45 -9.98
CA GLY A 48 -12.70 -5.93 -9.02
C GLY A 48 -13.41 -5.47 -7.75
N SER A 49 -12.84 -5.77 -6.58
CA SER A 49 -13.30 -5.14 -5.32
C SER A 49 -13.12 -3.63 -5.46
N PRO A 50 -14.00 -2.77 -4.91
CA PRO A 50 -13.73 -1.33 -4.87
C PRO A 50 -12.40 -1.06 -4.17
N ASN A 51 -11.67 -0.03 -4.60
CA ASN A 51 -10.46 0.37 -3.89
C ASN A 51 -10.88 0.87 -2.49
N PRO A 52 -10.40 0.27 -1.39
CA PRO A 52 -10.73 0.77 -0.07
C PRO A 52 -10.09 2.12 0.23
N ILE A 53 -9.09 2.56 -0.55
CA ILE A 53 -8.29 3.75 -0.29
C ILE A 53 -8.61 4.84 -1.34
N PRO A 54 -8.96 6.07 -0.92
CA PRO A 54 -9.49 7.11 -1.80
C PRO A 54 -8.44 7.73 -2.74
N ASP A 55 -7.18 7.78 -2.34
CA ASP A 55 -6.13 8.48 -3.07
C ASP A 55 -4.72 7.87 -2.88
N VAL A 56 -3.80 8.27 -3.76
CA VAL A 56 -2.41 7.77 -3.79
C VAL A 56 -1.63 8.12 -2.52
N LYS A 57 -1.86 9.32 -1.96
CA LYS A 57 -1.12 9.79 -0.80
C LYS A 57 -1.47 8.94 0.42
N THR A 58 -2.76 8.79 0.70
CA THR A 58 -3.26 7.92 1.77
C THR A 58 -2.77 6.48 1.58
N GLY A 59 -2.76 5.98 0.34
CA GLY A 59 -2.28 4.64 0.01
C GLY A 59 -0.80 4.43 0.30
N GLN A 60 0.04 5.41 -0.04
CA GLN A 60 1.47 5.35 0.25
C GLN A 60 1.74 5.42 1.76
N GLU A 61 1.05 6.31 2.49
CA GLU A 61 1.18 6.42 3.96
C GLU A 61 0.81 5.09 4.65
N LEU A 62 -0.27 4.44 4.20
CA LEU A 62 -0.68 3.13 4.70
C LEU A 62 0.30 2.02 4.32
N LEU A 63 0.89 2.06 3.12
CA LEU A 63 1.87 1.08 2.65
C LEU A 63 3.20 1.17 3.42
N ASP A 64 3.65 2.39 3.72
CA ASP A 64 4.90 2.63 4.44
C ASP A 64 4.80 2.17 5.90
N GLY A 65 3.63 2.36 6.53
CA GLY A 65 3.33 1.89 7.88
C GLY A 65 2.77 0.47 7.96
N ALA A 66 2.77 -0.29 6.87
CA ALA A 66 2.11 -1.60 6.84
C ALA A 66 2.87 -2.68 7.61
N TYR A 67 2.12 -3.55 8.27
CA TYR A 67 2.60 -4.74 8.95
C TYR A 67 2.98 -5.82 7.95
N SER A 68 4.18 -6.38 8.10
CA SER A 68 4.65 -7.53 7.34
C SER A 68 4.45 -8.84 8.09
N SER A 69 4.28 -9.93 7.36
CA SER A 69 4.36 -11.29 7.90
C SER A 69 5.63 -12.00 7.45
N SER A 70 6.12 -12.93 8.25
CA SER A 70 7.18 -13.85 7.82
C SER A 70 6.68 -14.95 6.87
N LYS A 71 5.36 -15.08 6.69
CA LYS A 71 4.75 -16.20 5.93
C LYS A 71 4.48 -15.89 4.47
N ASN A 72 4.28 -14.63 4.13
CA ASN A 72 3.95 -14.20 2.77
C ASN A 72 4.47 -12.79 2.50
N LYS A 73 4.46 -12.38 1.23
CA LYS A 73 4.92 -11.06 0.81
C LYS A 73 3.84 -9.98 0.91
N GLN A 74 2.64 -10.32 1.36
CA GLN A 74 1.56 -9.34 1.49
C GLN A 74 1.82 -8.48 2.72
N LEU A 75 1.43 -7.22 2.63
CA LEU A 75 1.48 -6.28 3.74
C LEU A 75 0.07 -5.95 4.19
N TYR A 76 -0.11 -5.57 5.44
CA TYR A 76 -1.44 -5.35 6.00
C TYR A 76 -1.49 -4.06 6.79
N ASN A 77 -2.61 -3.35 6.74
CA ASN A 77 -2.84 -2.19 7.59
C ASN A 77 -4.33 -2.10 7.95
N ILE A 78 -4.70 -1.09 8.72
CA ILE A 78 -6.09 -0.76 9.04
C ILE A 78 -6.40 0.62 8.46
N TYR A 79 -7.53 0.71 7.76
CA TYR A 79 -8.05 1.96 7.23
C TYR A 79 -9.56 1.99 7.51
N GLU A 80 -10.04 3.07 8.15
CA GLU A 80 -11.45 3.23 8.55
C GLU A 80 -12.02 1.97 9.26
N ASP A 81 -11.31 1.48 10.27
CA ASP A 81 -11.65 0.28 11.05
C ASP A 81 -11.72 -1.05 10.25
N LYS A 82 -11.29 -1.02 8.98
CA LYS A 82 -11.22 -2.20 8.10
C LYS A 82 -9.79 -2.65 7.89
N LEU A 83 -9.59 -3.96 7.86
CA LEU A 83 -8.32 -4.54 7.45
C LEU A 83 -8.13 -4.41 5.95
N VAL A 84 -6.97 -3.90 5.55
CA VAL A 84 -6.53 -3.81 4.16
C VAL A 84 -5.27 -4.63 3.98
N LYS A 85 -5.11 -5.23 2.79
CA LYS A 85 -3.91 -5.94 2.38
C LYS A 85 -3.33 -5.33 1.10
N PHE A 86 -2.01 -5.18 1.05
CA PHE A 86 -1.28 -4.78 -0.13
C PHE A 86 -0.62 -6.01 -0.76
N GLN A 87 -0.91 -6.24 -2.03
CA GLN A 87 -0.29 -7.31 -2.81
C GLN A 87 0.74 -6.72 -3.78
N PRO A 88 1.93 -7.32 -3.91
CA PRO A 88 2.92 -6.89 -4.90
C PRO A 88 2.52 -7.39 -6.31
N ASP A 89 2.60 -6.52 -7.32
CA ASP A 89 2.24 -6.86 -8.72
C ASP A 89 3.44 -7.34 -9.57
N GLY A 90 4.61 -7.53 -8.97
CA GLY A 90 5.81 -8.01 -9.65
C GLY A 90 6.65 -6.93 -10.34
N GLU A 91 6.04 -5.85 -10.84
CA GLU A 91 6.74 -4.74 -11.54
C GLU A 91 7.10 -3.54 -10.64
N ALA A 92 6.94 -3.67 -9.32
CA ALA A 92 7.20 -2.69 -8.23
C ALA A 92 5.98 -1.91 -7.69
N GLY A 93 4.78 -2.14 -8.24
CA GLY A 93 3.52 -1.64 -7.69
C GLY A 93 2.98 -2.47 -6.54
N TRP A 94 2.40 -1.81 -5.53
CA TRP A 94 1.63 -2.43 -4.46
C TRP A 94 0.16 -2.02 -4.57
N HIS A 95 -0.72 -3.02 -4.62
CA HIS A 95 -2.16 -2.81 -4.80
C HIS A 95 -2.94 -3.14 -3.53
N PRO A 96 -3.81 -2.22 -3.06
CA PRO A 96 -4.64 -2.46 -1.88
C PRO A 96 -5.88 -3.27 -2.20
N TYR A 97 -6.29 -4.09 -1.25
CA TYR A 97 -7.57 -4.78 -1.25
C TYR A 97 -8.14 -4.79 0.17
N GLU A 98 -9.44 -4.65 0.32
CA GLU A 98 -10.11 -4.94 1.60
C GLU A 98 -9.95 -6.43 1.93
N VAL A 99 -9.70 -6.73 3.19
CA VAL A 99 -9.67 -8.09 3.71
C VAL A 99 -11.09 -8.49 4.09
N VAL A 100 -11.66 -9.45 3.37
CA VAL A 100 -13.06 -9.87 3.57
C VAL A 100 -13.17 -10.95 4.64
N ASN A 101 -12.18 -11.84 4.74
CA ASN A 101 -12.10 -12.86 5.78
C ASN A 101 -10.76 -12.80 6.52
N PRO A 102 -10.66 -11.93 7.56
CA PRO A 102 -9.45 -11.78 8.35
C PRO A 102 -8.92 -13.09 8.96
N ALA A 103 -9.80 -14.03 9.29
CA ALA A 103 -9.45 -15.31 9.91
C ALA A 103 -8.60 -16.20 8.99
N LYS A 104 -8.79 -16.07 7.67
CA LYS A 104 -8.11 -16.86 6.63
C LYS A 104 -6.99 -16.09 5.96
N GLU A 105 -7.16 -14.79 5.80
CA GLU A 105 -6.31 -13.97 4.96
C GLU A 105 -5.21 -13.26 5.73
N VAL A 106 -5.39 -12.97 7.03
CA VAL A 106 -4.40 -12.25 7.82
C VAL A 106 -3.58 -13.22 8.66
N PRO A 107 -2.25 -13.23 8.52
CA PRO A 107 -1.37 -14.04 9.34
C PRO A 107 -1.51 -13.71 10.83
N ALA A 108 -1.52 -14.74 11.68
CA ALA A 108 -1.71 -14.58 13.13
C ALA A 108 -0.61 -13.72 13.80
N ASP A 109 0.59 -13.68 13.23
CA ASP A 109 1.68 -12.79 13.67
C ASP A 109 1.37 -11.32 13.39
N VAL A 110 0.74 -10.99 12.26
CA VAL A 110 0.30 -9.63 11.94
C VAL A 110 -0.82 -9.19 12.88
N LEU A 111 -1.83 -10.03 13.10
CA LEU A 111 -2.89 -9.74 14.08
C LEU A 111 -2.32 -9.52 15.49
N ARG A 112 -1.24 -10.23 15.85
CA ARG A 112 -0.58 -10.03 17.15
C ARG A 112 0.17 -8.69 17.22
N GLN A 113 0.83 -8.27 16.14
CA GLN A 113 1.45 -6.94 16.06
C GLN A 113 0.39 -5.84 16.21
N MET A 114 -0.72 -5.93 15.49
CA MET A 114 -1.82 -4.96 15.59
C MET A 114 -2.44 -4.88 16.99
N VAL A 115 -2.54 -6.00 17.72
CA VAL A 115 -2.97 -5.97 19.14
C VAL A 115 -1.94 -5.25 20.02
N ASN A 116 -0.65 -5.52 19.81
CA ASN A 116 0.41 -4.91 20.61
C ASN A 116 0.47 -3.40 20.42
N ASP A 117 0.20 -2.92 19.20
CA ASP A 117 0.16 -1.50 18.84
C ASP A 117 -1.21 -0.85 19.12
N ALA A 118 -2.12 -1.58 19.79
CA ALA A 118 -3.48 -1.14 20.11
C ALA A 118 -4.32 -0.72 18.88
N LYS A 119 -4.00 -1.25 17.69
CA LYS A 119 -4.77 -1.04 16.45
C LYS A 119 -6.04 -1.88 16.39
N ILE A 120 -6.04 -3.05 17.04
CA ILE A 120 -7.24 -3.86 17.28
C ILE A 120 -7.26 -4.32 18.74
N SER A 121 -8.46 -4.60 19.28
CA SER A 121 -8.56 -5.12 20.63
C SER A 121 -8.24 -6.62 20.70
N LYS A 122 -7.95 -7.12 21.90
CA LYS A 122 -7.82 -8.56 22.16
C LYS A 122 -9.13 -9.31 21.86
N ALA A 123 -10.27 -8.66 22.05
CA ALA A 123 -11.58 -9.23 21.77
C ALA A 123 -11.78 -9.40 20.26
N ASP A 124 -11.44 -8.39 19.45
CA ASP A 124 -11.53 -8.45 17.99
C ASP A 124 -10.64 -9.57 17.43
N ASN A 125 -9.39 -9.66 17.90
CA ASN A 125 -8.48 -10.74 17.51
C ASN A 125 -9.05 -12.13 17.86
N LYS A 126 -9.74 -12.27 19.00
CA LYS A 126 -10.41 -13.51 19.37
C LYS A 126 -11.58 -13.79 18.41
N MET A 127 -12.46 -12.83 18.17
CA MET A 127 -13.59 -12.97 17.25
C MET A 127 -13.13 -13.35 15.84
N ILE A 128 -12.09 -12.68 15.32
CA ILE A 128 -11.47 -13.00 14.03
C ILE A 128 -11.02 -14.46 13.99
N LYS A 129 -10.28 -14.94 14.99
CA LYS A 129 -9.77 -16.32 15.01
C LYS A 129 -10.86 -17.38 15.13
N ASN A 130 -11.99 -17.03 15.74
CA ASN A 130 -13.14 -17.91 15.93
C ASN A 130 -14.02 -18.01 14.68
N ASN A 131 -13.95 -17.06 13.75
CA ASN A 131 -14.79 -16.98 12.55
C ASN A 131 -14.13 -17.62 11.30
N LYS A 132 -13.69 -18.89 11.41
CA LYS A 132 -12.99 -19.64 10.36
C LYS A 132 -13.92 -20.33 9.36
#